data_AF-A0A1A9HY93-F1
#
_entry.id   AF-A0A1A9HY93-F1
#
_cell.length_a   1.000
_cell.length_b   1.000
_cell.length_c   1.000
_cell.angle_alpha   90.00
_cell.angle_beta   90.00
_cell.angle_gamma   90.00
#
_symmetry.space_group_name_H-M   'P 1'
#
loop_
_entity.id
_entity.type
_entity.pdbx_description
1 polymer ?
#
loop_
_entity_poly.entity_id
_entity_poly.type
_entity_poly.pdbx_seq_one_letter_code
_entity_poly.pdbx_strand_id
1 'polypeptide(L)'
;MKKLLFVFLLICCFQKSEAQFYQNILNYNPKITPANGVKIKTNLIYQSSPYQMVTLFIDGYSYGSKKTIGLKLVYYIYNGEFINYSASSTGARTPKIFLANENGKVVVFLDDKIYYQHFTVSALCFGISATSFQGWSAVDEAVTGTNVKELTYENAFSGNVNFSGGIWNAVGNVGIGTTTPKERLSVNGNIRAKEIKVETANWPDYVFQPSYPLMSLDKIESFIKANGHLPDVPSAKEVAENGVEVGANQAMLLKKIEELTLHLIETNNTIKELQRENKAMKEQLSDGRKKVQLKHEKHHGRFVLQ
;
A
#
# COMPACT_ATOMS: atom_id res chain seq x y z
N MET A 1 -87.68 9.46 -22.63
CA MET A 1 -86.83 9.08 -21.49
C MET A 1 -86.17 7.74 -21.76
N LYS A 2 -84.85 7.67 -21.51
CA LYS A 2 -84.01 6.47 -21.40
C LYS A 2 -83.81 5.60 -22.65
N LYS A 3 -82.63 5.74 -23.25
CA LYS A 3 -81.72 4.64 -23.62
C LYS A 3 -80.33 5.25 -23.79
N LEU A 4 -79.66 5.47 -22.66
CA LEU A 4 -78.29 5.96 -22.60
C LEU A 4 -77.35 4.75 -22.69
N LEU A 5 -76.43 4.84 -23.65
CA LEU A 5 -75.20 4.08 -23.83
C LEU A 5 -74.59 3.62 -22.49
N PHE A 6 -74.31 2.32 -22.35
CA PHE A 6 -73.34 1.82 -21.38
C PHE A 6 -72.11 1.36 -22.18
N VAL A 7 -71.19 2.29 -22.43
CA VAL A 7 -69.84 1.98 -22.89
C VAL A 7 -69.02 1.70 -21.64
N PHE A 8 -68.66 0.44 -21.42
CA PHE A 8 -67.73 0.04 -20.38
C PHE A 8 -66.32 0.52 -20.79
N LEU A 9 -65.89 1.65 -20.21
CA LEU A 9 -64.52 2.11 -20.32
C LEU A 9 -63.65 1.24 -19.40
N LEU A 10 -63.01 0.22 -19.98
CA LEU A 10 -61.98 -0.57 -19.29
C LEU A 10 -60.74 0.31 -19.12
N ILE A 11 -60.68 1.07 -18.03
CA ILE A 11 -59.47 1.80 -17.63
C ILE A 11 -58.48 0.75 -17.13
N CYS A 12 -57.60 0.28 -18.01
CA CYS A 12 -56.37 -0.40 -17.61
C CYS A 12 -55.48 0.62 -16.89
N CYS A 13 -55.67 0.76 -15.57
CA CYS A 13 -54.71 1.41 -14.70
C CYS A 13 -53.42 0.58 -14.69
N PHE A 14 -52.48 0.91 -15.56
CA PHE A 14 -51.09 0.50 -15.38
C PHE A 14 -50.57 1.14 -14.09
N GLN A 15 -50.64 0.41 -12.97
CA GLN A 15 -49.89 0.79 -11.78
C GLN A 15 -48.41 0.63 -12.10
N LYS A 16 -47.71 1.75 -12.28
CA LYS A 16 -46.25 1.75 -12.21
C LYS A 16 -45.88 1.36 -10.78
N SER A 17 -45.21 0.23 -10.59
CA SER A 17 -44.60 -0.06 -9.29
C SER A 17 -43.40 0.87 -9.12
N GLU A 18 -43.33 1.55 -7.99
CA GLU A 18 -42.22 2.43 -7.63
C GLU A 18 -41.34 1.74 -6.56
N ALA A 19 -40.11 2.23 -6.38
CA ALA A 19 -39.30 1.81 -5.25
C ALA A 19 -39.95 2.26 -3.93
N GLN A 20 -39.92 1.41 -2.91
CA GLN A 20 -40.57 1.62 -1.63
C GLN A 20 -39.53 1.72 -0.51
N PHE A 21 -39.66 2.76 0.32
CA PHE A 21 -38.82 2.96 1.50
C PHE A 21 -39.62 2.73 2.77
N TYR A 22 -39.22 1.72 3.54
CA TYR A 22 -39.82 1.30 4.80
C TYR A 22 -38.94 1.77 5.96
N GLN A 23 -39.44 2.74 6.71
CA GLN A 23 -38.75 3.33 7.85
C GLN A 23 -39.07 2.59 9.15
N ASN A 24 -38.13 2.60 10.09
CA ASN A 24 -38.33 2.17 11.48
C ASN A 24 -38.89 0.74 11.63
N ILE A 25 -38.42 -0.19 10.80
CA ILE A 25 -38.85 -1.60 10.78
C ILE A 25 -38.56 -2.30 12.11
N LEU A 26 -37.40 -1.99 12.70
CA LEU A 26 -36.92 -2.58 13.94
C LEU A 26 -36.16 -1.52 14.73
N ASN A 27 -36.38 -1.47 16.04
CA ASN A 27 -35.56 -0.72 16.99
C ASN A 27 -34.92 -1.68 17.97
N TYR A 28 -33.62 -1.52 18.20
CA TYR A 28 -32.83 -2.34 19.11
C TYR A 28 -32.08 -1.43 20.08
N ASN A 29 -32.31 -1.57 21.39
CA ASN A 29 -31.69 -0.73 22.42
C ASN A 29 -31.46 -1.43 23.79
N PRO A 30 -31.10 -2.73 23.86
CA PRO A 30 -30.89 -3.38 25.15
C PRO A 30 -29.62 -2.87 25.84
N LYS A 31 -29.69 -2.72 27.17
CA LYS A 31 -28.55 -2.32 28.02
C LYS A 31 -27.65 -3.51 28.36
N ILE A 32 -27.17 -4.21 27.34
CA ILE A 32 -26.34 -5.42 27.47
C ILE A 32 -25.08 -5.34 26.61
N THR A 33 -24.13 -6.22 26.88
CA THR A 33 -23.07 -6.60 25.93
C THR A 33 -23.46 -7.95 25.34
N PRO A 34 -23.75 -8.05 24.03
CA PRO A 34 -24.09 -9.33 23.41
C PRO A 34 -22.94 -10.34 23.51
N ALA A 35 -23.25 -11.59 23.84
CA ALA A 35 -22.28 -12.68 23.91
C ALA A 35 -21.92 -13.20 22.51
N ASN A 36 -22.90 -13.29 21.61
CA ASN A 36 -22.73 -13.78 20.25
C ASN A 36 -22.55 -12.61 19.28
N GLY A 37 -23.41 -11.60 19.40
CA GLY A 37 -23.58 -10.50 18.45
C GLY A 37 -25.05 -10.13 18.38
N VAL A 38 -25.47 -9.44 17.32
CA VAL A 38 -26.88 -9.08 17.14
C VAL A 38 -27.43 -9.73 15.88
N LYS A 39 -28.31 -10.73 16.06
CA LYS A 39 -29.01 -11.42 14.99
C LYS A 39 -30.36 -10.76 14.73
N ILE A 40 -30.49 -10.12 13.58
CA ILE A 40 -31.71 -9.51 13.07
C ILE A 40 -32.48 -10.59 12.30
N LYS A 41 -33.58 -11.06 12.90
CA LYS A 41 -34.53 -11.99 12.29
C LYS A 41 -35.53 -11.19 11.46
N THR A 42 -35.44 -11.30 10.14
CA THR A 42 -36.31 -10.59 9.20
C THR A 42 -37.53 -11.43 8.82
N ASN A 43 -38.52 -10.83 8.17
CA ASN A 43 -39.61 -11.51 7.46
C ASN A 43 -39.45 -11.45 5.93
N LEU A 44 -38.24 -11.16 5.45
CA LEU A 44 -37.88 -11.24 4.03
C LEU A 44 -37.70 -12.70 3.66
N ILE A 45 -38.46 -13.15 2.66
CA ILE A 45 -38.47 -14.55 2.25
C ILE A 45 -37.23 -14.82 1.41
N TYR A 46 -36.48 -15.85 1.77
CA TYR A 46 -35.40 -16.40 0.95
C TYR A 46 -35.99 -17.23 -0.20
N GLN A 47 -36.43 -16.59 -1.29
CA GLN A 47 -37.01 -17.26 -2.47
C GLN A 47 -36.07 -17.26 -3.68
N SER A 48 -36.35 -18.15 -4.65
CA SER A 48 -35.65 -18.25 -5.94
C SER A 48 -36.30 -17.47 -7.09
N SER A 49 -37.32 -16.62 -6.85
CA SER A 49 -38.00 -15.91 -7.95
C SER A 49 -38.82 -14.68 -7.51
N PRO A 50 -38.98 -13.64 -8.36
CA PRO A 50 -38.18 -13.38 -9.56
C PRO A 50 -36.94 -12.52 -9.23
N TYR A 51 -37.02 -11.56 -8.30
CA TYR A 51 -35.91 -10.65 -7.94
C TYR A 51 -36.17 -10.09 -6.53
N GLN A 52 -35.22 -10.20 -5.60
CA GLN A 52 -35.23 -9.42 -4.35
C GLN A 52 -33.95 -8.60 -4.27
N MET A 53 -34.08 -7.30 -4.56
CA MET A 53 -33.03 -6.32 -4.32
C MET A 53 -33.43 -5.50 -3.09
N VAL A 54 -32.70 -5.69 -2.01
CA VAL A 54 -32.96 -5.02 -0.74
C VAL A 54 -31.74 -4.23 -0.33
N THR A 55 -31.94 -2.96 -0.01
CA THR A 55 -30.96 -2.14 0.70
C THR A 55 -31.45 -1.95 2.12
N LEU A 56 -30.66 -2.39 3.10
CA LEU A 56 -30.93 -2.16 4.52
C LEU A 56 -30.08 -1.01 5.02
N PHE A 57 -30.69 -0.18 5.87
CA PHE A 57 -30.06 0.94 6.56
C PHE A 57 -30.10 0.63 8.05
N ILE A 58 -28.93 0.60 8.69
CA ILE A 58 -28.79 0.39 10.13
C ILE A 58 -28.09 1.60 10.71
N ASP A 59 -28.88 2.47 11.31
CA ASP A 59 -28.45 3.77 11.83
C ASP A 59 -28.62 3.83 13.34
N GLY A 60 -27.67 4.44 14.04
CA GLY A 60 -27.69 4.46 15.50
C GLY A 60 -26.40 4.93 16.16
N TYR A 61 -26.20 4.50 17.40
CA TYR A 61 -24.99 4.76 18.18
C TYR A 61 -24.69 3.63 19.14
N SER A 62 -23.45 3.60 19.61
CA SER A 62 -22.99 2.65 20.62
C SER A 62 -22.38 3.40 21.80
N TYR A 63 -22.95 3.19 22.98
CA TYR A 63 -22.45 3.81 24.21
C TYR A 63 -21.06 3.28 24.57
N GLY A 64 -20.86 1.96 24.53
CA GLY A 64 -19.59 1.32 24.91
C GLY A 64 -18.39 1.75 24.05
N SER A 65 -18.61 2.06 22.77
CA SER A 65 -17.54 2.52 21.87
C SER A 65 -17.47 4.02 21.65
N LYS A 66 -18.49 4.79 22.06
CA LYS A 66 -18.62 6.23 21.79
C LYS A 66 -18.56 6.54 20.28
N LYS A 67 -19.16 5.68 19.47
CA LYS A 67 -19.19 5.79 18.00
C LYS A 67 -20.62 5.69 17.48
N THR A 68 -20.88 6.33 16.35
CA THR A 68 -22.14 6.19 15.61
C THR A 68 -22.17 4.87 14.83
N ILE A 69 -23.37 4.47 14.43
CA ILE A 69 -23.66 3.34 13.55
C ILE A 69 -24.30 3.96 12.31
N GLY A 70 -23.74 3.67 11.15
CA GLY A 70 -24.29 4.10 9.86
C GLY A 70 -23.87 3.09 8.82
N LEU A 71 -24.57 1.97 8.79
CA LEU A 71 -24.29 0.83 7.91
C LEU A 71 -25.36 0.78 6.84
N LYS A 72 -24.94 0.61 5.58
CA LYS A 72 -25.85 0.27 4.49
C LYS A 72 -25.45 -1.06 3.91
N LEU A 73 -26.41 -1.95 3.74
CA LEU A 73 -26.19 -3.30 3.26
C LEU A 73 -27.01 -3.45 1.98
N VAL A 74 -26.41 -4.00 0.94
CA VAL A 74 -27.14 -4.40 -0.26
C VAL A 74 -26.93 -5.89 -0.46
N TYR A 75 -27.96 -6.56 -0.98
CA TYR A 75 -27.83 -7.92 -1.48
C TYR A 75 -28.91 -8.20 -2.52
N TYR A 76 -28.64 -9.24 -3.30
CA TYR A 76 -29.57 -9.80 -4.26
C TYR A 76 -29.67 -11.31 -4.04
N ILE A 77 -30.87 -11.89 -4.14
CA ILE A 77 -31.07 -13.35 -4.06
C ILE A 77 -31.42 -13.87 -5.45
N TYR A 78 -30.62 -14.82 -5.94
CA TYR A 78 -30.81 -15.45 -7.24
C TYR A 78 -30.47 -16.93 -7.17
N ASN A 79 -31.35 -17.77 -7.73
CA ASN A 79 -31.16 -19.23 -7.75
C ASN A 79 -30.84 -19.83 -6.36
N GLY A 80 -31.45 -19.28 -5.30
CA GLY A 80 -31.21 -19.76 -3.94
C GLY A 80 -29.82 -19.43 -3.39
N GLU A 81 -29.16 -18.37 -3.89
CA GLU A 81 -27.89 -17.86 -3.38
C GLU A 81 -27.98 -16.35 -3.13
N PHE A 82 -27.25 -15.87 -2.13
CA PHE A 82 -26.95 -14.43 -2.03
C PHE A 82 -25.85 -14.11 -3.04
N ILE A 83 -26.09 -13.09 -3.88
CA ILE A 83 -25.11 -12.54 -4.83
C ILE A 83 -25.17 -11.01 -4.78
N ASN A 84 -24.16 -10.34 -5.37
CA ASN A 84 -24.05 -8.87 -5.40
C ASN A 84 -24.31 -8.23 -4.04
N TYR A 85 -23.75 -8.84 -2.98
CA TYR A 85 -23.90 -8.39 -1.62
C TYR A 85 -22.67 -7.61 -1.17
N SER A 86 -22.90 -6.46 -0.53
CA SER A 86 -21.83 -5.66 0.07
C SER A 86 -22.40 -4.79 1.18
N ALA A 87 -21.49 -4.24 1.98
CA ALA A 87 -21.83 -3.24 2.99
C ALA A 87 -21.05 -1.95 2.73
N SER A 88 -21.58 -0.81 3.13
CA SER A 88 -20.85 0.46 3.24
C SER A 88 -21.04 1.04 4.64
N SER A 89 -20.09 1.86 5.07
CA SER A 89 -20.10 2.47 6.40
C SER A 89 -19.75 3.94 6.31
N THR A 90 -20.42 4.78 7.09
CA THR A 90 -20.09 6.20 7.21
C THR A 90 -18.83 6.47 8.05
N GLY A 91 -18.02 5.44 8.32
CA GLY A 91 -16.64 5.58 8.78
C GLY A 91 -16.43 5.51 10.31
N ALA A 92 -17.49 5.35 11.09
CA ALA A 92 -17.38 5.24 12.54
C ALA A 92 -17.13 3.81 13.04
N ARG A 93 -17.73 2.80 12.37
CA ARG A 93 -17.63 1.38 12.73
C ARG A 93 -17.79 0.46 11.51
N THR A 94 -17.15 -0.71 11.55
CA THR A 94 -17.23 -1.75 10.51
C THR A 94 -17.26 -3.16 11.15
N PRO A 95 -18.31 -3.53 11.90
CA PRO A 95 -18.43 -4.89 12.43
C PRO A 95 -18.51 -5.90 11.29
N LYS A 96 -18.14 -7.16 11.51
CA LYS A 96 -18.41 -8.19 10.51
C LYS A 96 -19.92 -8.36 10.37
N ILE A 97 -20.38 -8.45 9.14
CA ILE A 97 -21.81 -8.59 8.83
C ILE A 97 -22.00 -9.87 8.05
N PHE A 98 -22.99 -10.66 8.42
CA PHE A 98 -23.33 -11.89 7.73
C PHE A 98 -24.78 -11.86 7.27
N LEU A 99 -25.03 -12.38 6.07
CA LEU A 99 -26.35 -12.81 5.61
C LEU A 99 -26.45 -14.31 5.76
N ALA A 100 -27.62 -14.81 6.13
CA ALA A 100 -27.89 -16.25 6.21
C ALA A 100 -29.35 -16.55 5.85
N ASN A 101 -29.59 -17.78 5.42
CA ASN A 101 -30.92 -18.34 5.29
C ASN A 101 -31.25 -19.17 6.55
N GLU A 102 -32.18 -18.68 7.36
CA GLU A 102 -32.75 -19.41 8.50
C GLU A 102 -34.24 -19.63 8.27
N ASN A 103 -34.66 -20.90 8.16
CA ASN A 103 -36.07 -21.29 7.98
C ASN A 103 -36.77 -20.60 6.78
N GLY A 104 -36.05 -20.44 5.66
CA GLY A 104 -36.58 -19.81 4.46
C GLY A 104 -36.69 -18.28 4.55
N LYS A 105 -36.02 -17.66 5.53
CA LYS A 105 -35.99 -16.22 5.72
C LYS A 105 -34.57 -15.70 5.77
N VAL A 106 -34.40 -14.46 5.33
CA VAL A 106 -33.12 -13.76 5.44
C VAL A 106 -32.86 -13.38 6.89
N VAL A 107 -31.67 -13.67 7.38
CA VAL A 107 -31.15 -13.18 8.66
C VAL A 107 -29.94 -12.30 8.37
N VAL A 108 -29.88 -11.17 9.06
CA VAL A 108 -28.68 -10.31 9.10
C VAL A 108 -28.05 -10.46 10.47
N PHE A 109 -26.77 -10.78 10.53
CA PHE A 109 -26.03 -10.88 11.78
C PHE A 109 -24.92 -9.86 11.82
N LEU A 110 -24.92 -9.04 12.88
CA LEU A 110 -23.86 -8.10 13.20
C LEU A 110 -22.99 -8.75 14.28
N ASP A 111 -21.77 -9.16 13.94
CA ASP A 111 -20.79 -9.64 14.93
C ASP A 111 -20.18 -8.43 15.64
N ASP A 112 -21.00 -7.79 16.47
CA ASP A 112 -20.64 -6.59 17.21
C ASP A 112 -21.00 -6.77 18.69
N LYS A 113 -19.99 -7.09 19.50
CA LYS A 113 -20.09 -7.42 20.93
C LYS A 113 -19.82 -6.20 21.81
N ILE A 114 -20.47 -5.07 21.51
CA ILE A 114 -20.26 -3.82 22.23
C ILE A 114 -21.41 -3.55 23.20
N TYR A 115 -21.06 -3.04 24.39
CA TYR A 115 -22.02 -2.64 25.42
C TYR A 115 -22.97 -1.53 24.94
N TYR A 116 -24.27 -1.77 25.16
CA TYR A 116 -25.37 -0.83 24.99
C TYR A 116 -25.38 -0.15 23.61
N GLN A 117 -25.74 -0.95 22.61
CA GLN A 117 -25.95 -0.50 21.24
C GLN A 117 -27.41 -0.09 21.06
N HIS A 118 -27.62 1.04 20.40
CA HIS A 118 -28.93 1.54 20.02
C HIS A 118 -28.94 1.77 18.51
N PHE A 119 -29.76 1.03 17.77
CA PHE A 119 -29.93 1.26 16.34
C PHE A 119 -31.37 0.99 15.87
N THR A 120 -31.67 1.54 14.71
CA THR A 120 -32.91 1.32 13.97
C THR A 120 -32.57 0.69 12.62
N VAL A 121 -33.47 -0.16 12.12
CA VAL A 121 -33.37 -0.74 10.77
C VAL A 121 -34.45 -0.15 9.88
N SER A 122 -34.06 0.30 8.68
CA SER A 122 -34.95 0.70 7.60
C SER A 122 -34.57 -0.04 6.31
N ALA A 123 -35.46 -0.09 5.32
CA ALA A 123 -35.22 -0.81 4.07
C ALA A 123 -35.71 -0.04 2.84
N LEU A 124 -34.94 -0.08 1.76
CA LEU A 124 -35.34 0.31 0.41
C LEU A 124 -35.43 -0.96 -0.44
N CYS A 125 -36.54 -1.12 -1.16
CA CYS A 125 -36.73 -2.27 -2.05
C CYS A 125 -37.69 -1.94 -3.19
N PHE A 126 -37.89 -2.89 -4.10
CA PHE A 126 -38.85 -2.81 -5.19
C PHE A 126 -39.62 -4.13 -5.30
N GLY A 127 -40.96 -4.08 -5.36
CA GLY A 127 -41.79 -5.26 -5.58
C GLY A 127 -41.90 -6.24 -4.40
N ILE A 128 -41.52 -5.85 -3.19
CA ILE A 128 -41.67 -6.66 -1.96
C ILE A 128 -42.87 -6.17 -1.17
N SER A 129 -43.71 -7.09 -0.67
CA SER A 129 -44.89 -6.74 0.13
C SER A 129 -44.51 -5.98 1.41
N ALA A 130 -45.29 -4.96 1.76
CA ALA A 130 -45.14 -4.21 3.01
C ALA A 130 -45.19 -5.11 4.27
N THR A 131 -45.93 -6.23 4.21
CA THR A 131 -46.00 -7.19 5.31
C THR A 131 -44.67 -7.89 5.62
N SER A 132 -43.77 -7.99 4.64
CA SER A 132 -42.42 -8.55 4.84
C SER A 132 -41.53 -7.67 5.73
N PHE A 133 -41.93 -6.43 5.99
CA PHE A 133 -41.21 -5.46 6.83
C PHE A 133 -41.88 -5.25 8.19
N GLN A 134 -42.79 -6.12 8.59
CA GLN A 134 -43.41 -6.11 9.92
C GLN A 134 -42.85 -7.25 10.77
N GLY A 135 -42.86 -7.11 12.10
CA GLY A 135 -42.55 -8.21 13.03
C GLY A 135 -41.09 -8.69 13.03
N TRP A 136 -40.14 -7.84 12.62
CA TRP A 136 -38.72 -8.15 12.74
C TRP A 136 -38.28 -8.09 14.21
N SER A 137 -37.21 -8.81 14.55
CA SER A 137 -36.63 -8.80 15.90
C SER A 137 -35.11 -8.83 15.83
N ALA A 138 -34.46 -8.34 16.88
CA ALA A 138 -33.02 -8.49 17.08
C ALA A 138 -32.74 -9.21 18.41
N VAL A 139 -31.91 -10.24 18.38
CA VAL A 139 -31.60 -11.10 19.53
C VAL A 139 -30.10 -11.39 19.60
N ASP A 140 -29.60 -11.66 20.80
CA ASP A 140 -28.24 -12.11 21.03
C ASP A 140 -28.13 -13.63 20.86
N GLU A 141 -27.99 -14.07 19.62
CA GLU A 141 -27.89 -15.48 19.24
C GLU A 141 -26.87 -15.64 18.11
N ALA A 142 -26.20 -16.78 18.06
CA ALA A 142 -25.40 -17.15 16.90
C ALA A 142 -26.26 -17.38 15.65
N VAL A 143 -25.62 -17.29 14.48
CA VAL A 143 -26.19 -17.73 13.20
C VAL A 143 -26.20 -19.25 13.16
N THR A 144 -27.35 -19.83 12.83
CA THR A 144 -27.55 -21.30 12.76
C THR A 144 -28.05 -21.75 11.39
N GLY A 145 -28.16 -20.82 10.43
CA GLY A 145 -28.70 -21.04 9.10
C GLY A 145 -27.75 -21.65 8.08
N THR A 146 -28.22 -21.71 6.84
CA THR A 146 -27.47 -22.13 5.65
C THR A 146 -27.13 -20.92 4.78
N ASN A 147 -26.33 -21.12 3.73
CA ASN A 147 -25.93 -20.07 2.77
C ASN A 147 -25.41 -18.80 3.44
N VAL A 148 -24.57 -18.97 4.48
CA VAL A 148 -23.98 -17.88 5.24
C VAL A 148 -22.95 -17.16 4.38
N LYS A 149 -23.09 -15.84 4.19
CA LYS A 149 -22.13 -14.99 3.48
C LYS A 149 -21.68 -13.84 4.35
N GLU A 150 -20.37 -13.66 4.50
CA GLU A 150 -19.78 -12.44 5.10
C GLU A 150 -19.80 -11.31 4.05
N LEU A 151 -20.29 -10.13 4.44
CA LEU A 151 -20.34 -8.96 3.56
C LEU A 151 -18.99 -8.28 3.54
N THR A 152 -18.55 -7.90 2.35
CA THR A 152 -17.35 -7.07 2.18
C THR A 152 -17.74 -5.59 2.24
N TYR A 153 -16.93 -4.78 2.93
CA TYR A 153 -17.14 -3.33 2.97
C TYR A 153 -16.58 -2.66 1.73
N GLU A 154 -17.44 -1.94 1.01
CA GLU A 154 -17.12 -1.21 -0.20
C GLU A 154 -17.54 0.25 -0.04
N ASN A 155 -16.55 1.15 0.05
CA ASN A 155 -16.79 2.59 0.03
C ASN A 155 -16.06 3.18 -1.18
N ALA A 156 -16.76 4.01 -1.96
CA ALA A 156 -16.19 4.75 -3.08
C ALA A 156 -16.17 6.24 -2.74
N PHE A 157 -15.03 6.89 -2.96
CA PHE A 157 -14.86 8.32 -2.74
C PHE A 157 -14.45 8.98 -4.05
N SER A 158 -15.17 10.01 -4.45
CA SER A 158 -14.76 10.91 -5.53
C SER A 158 -14.18 12.18 -4.92
N GLY A 159 -13.08 12.68 -5.49
CA GLY A 159 -12.43 13.88 -4.99
C GLY A 159 -11.45 13.62 -3.84
N ASN A 160 -11.36 14.57 -2.91
CA ASN A 160 -10.39 14.53 -1.82
C ASN A 160 -10.94 13.78 -0.60
N VAL A 161 -10.18 12.81 -0.08
CA VAL A 161 -10.38 12.20 1.23
C VAL A 161 -9.36 12.78 2.21
N ASN A 162 -9.82 13.57 3.18
CA ASN A 162 -8.96 14.18 4.18
C ASN A 162 -8.80 13.24 5.39
N PHE A 163 -7.56 13.06 5.82
CA PHE A 163 -7.21 12.35 7.05
C PHE A 163 -6.59 13.33 8.05
N SER A 164 -6.50 12.94 9.32
CA SER A 164 -5.76 13.74 10.30
C SER A 164 -4.30 13.87 9.88
N GLY A 165 -3.90 15.06 9.43
CA GLY A 165 -2.55 15.34 8.95
C GLY A 165 -2.23 14.81 7.55
N GLY A 166 -3.21 14.47 6.72
CA GLY A 166 -2.94 13.93 5.38
C GLY A 166 -4.13 13.99 4.43
N ILE A 167 -3.91 13.55 3.19
CA ILE A 167 -4.92 13.56 2.14
C ILE A 167 -4.72 12.40 1.17
N TRP A 168 -5.81 11.83 0.67
CA TRP A 168 -5.82 11.20 -0.65
C TRP A 168 -6.58 12.13 -1.58
N ASN A 169 -5.87 12.78 -2.50
CA ASN A 169 -6.47 13.84 -3.31
C ASN A 169 -7.21 13.28 -4.55
N ALA A 170 -7.98 14.16 -5.20
CA ALA A 170 -8.82 13.83 -6.35
C ALA A 170 -8.05 13.28 -7.57
N VAL A 171 -6.74 13.52 -7.66
CA VAL A 171 -5.89 13.01 -8.74
C VAL A 171 -5.16 11.71 -8.37
N GLY A 172 -5.41 11.18 -7.18
CA GLY A 172 -4.89 9.90 -6.72
C GLY A 172 -3.59 9.96 -5.92
N ASN A 173 -3.08 11.15 -5.59
CA ASN A 173 -1.86 11.30 -4.79
C ASN A 173 -2.17 11.19 -3.29
N VAL A 174 -1.25 10.57 -2.56
CA VAL A 174 -1.32 10.40 -1.11
C VAL A 174 -0.33 11.33 -0.42
N GLY A 175 -0.84 12.19 0.46
CA GLY A 175 -0.06 13.03 1.35
C GLY A 175 -0.13 12.54 2.79
N ILE A 176 1.03 12.33 3.42
CA ILE A 176 1.17 12.02 4.85
C ILE A 176 1.98 13.15 5.50
N GLY A 177 1.41 13.86 6.48
CA GLY A 177 1.98 15.09 7.03
C GLY A 177 1.84 16.32 6.12
N THR A 178 1.10 16.20 5.01
CA THR A 178 0.88 17.27 4.02
C THR A 178 -0.44 17.09 3.28
N THR A 179 -1.07 18.20 2.90
CA THR A 179 -2.29 18.23 2.07
C THR A 179 -2.02 18.63 0.62
N THR A 180 -0.77 18.92 0.27
CA THR A 180 -0.34 19.29 -1.08
C THR A 180 0.74 18.32 -1.59
N PRO A 181 0.41 17.03 -1.79
CA PRO A 181 1.39 16.06 -2.28
C PRO A 181 1.84 16.43 -3.70
N LYS A 182 3.16 16.53 -3.88
CA LYS A 182 3.78 16.85 -5.18
C LYS A 182 4.01 15.61 -6.04
N GLU A 183 4.09 14.46 -5.40
CA GLU A 183 4.29 13.15 -6.01
C GLU A 183 3.14 12.20 -5.68
N ARG A 184 3.09 11.02 -6.32
CA ARG A 184 2.11 9.97 -6.02
C ARG A 184 2.04 9.63 -4.54
N LEU A 185 3.19 9.64 -3.86
CA LEU A 185 3.30 9.57 -2.41
C LEU A 185 4.21 10.71 -1.94
N SER A 186 3.70 11.63 -1.12
CA SER A 186 4.49 12.66 -0.45
C SER A 186 4.39 12.49 1.06
N VAL A 187 5.53 12.37 1.73
CA VAL A 187 5.61 12.22 3.19
C VAL A 187 6.42 13.38 3.75
N ASN A 188 5.77 14.22 4.56
CA ASN A 188 6.43 15.25 5.36
C ASN A 188 6.71 14.68 6.75
N GLY A 189 7.77 13.87 6.85
CA GLY A 189 8.15 13.13 8.05
C GLY A 189 9.02 11.92 7.74
N ASN A 190 9.25 11.08 8.76
CA ASN A 190 10.10 9.90 8.63
C ASN A 190 9.32 8.69 8.12
N ILE A 191 9.96 7.87 7.26
CA ILE A 191 9.44 6.59 6.79
C ILE A 191 10.24 5.47 7.43
N ARG A 192 9.57 4.54 8.13
CA ARG A 192 10.18 3.30 8.63
C ARG A 192 9.67 2.12 7.80
N ALA A 193 10.56 1.46 7.07
CA ALA A 193 10.27 0.29 6.27
C ALA A 193 11.17 -0.88 6.67
N LYS A 194 10.71 -2.12 6.44
CA LYS A 194 11.57 -3.31 6.54
C LYS A 194 12.49 -3.42 5.32
N GLU A 195 11.97 -3.07 4.14
CA GLU A 195 12.67 -3.14 2.86
C GLU A 195 12.08 -2.11 1.90
N ILE A 196 12.91 -1.58 1.00
CA ILE A 196 12.51 -0.74 -0.13
C ILE A 196 13.26 -1.25 -1.37
N LYS A 197 12.52 -1.69 -2.38
CA LYS A 197 13.06 -2.01 -3.71
C LYS A 197 12.85 -0.80 -4.62
N VAL A 198 13.94 -0.22 -5.12
CA VAL A 198 13.89 0.88 -6.08
C VAL A 198 14.24 0.33 -7.46
N GLU A 199 13.32 0.45 -8.41
CA GLU A 199 13.52 0.00 -9.79
C GLU A 199 14.05 1.16 -10.62
N THR A 200 15.31 1.06 -11.07
CA THR A 200 15.97 2.06 -11.92
C THR A 200 16.39 1.41 -13.24
N ALA A 201 16.27 2.16 -14.35
CA ALA A 201 16.54 1.63 -15.69
C ALA A 201 18.03 1.64 -16.07
N ASN A 202 18.86 2.41 -15.36
CA ASN A 202 20.24 2.72 -15.76
C ASN A 202 21.23 2.35 -14.66
N TRP A 203 21.46 1.05 -14.48
CA TRP A 203 22.46 0.56 -13.55
C TRP A 203 23.87 0.65 -14.16
N PRO A 204 24.89 1.20 -13.46
CA PRO A 204 26.21 1.38 -14.02
C PRO A 204 26.95 0.03 -14.03
N ASP A 205 27.01 -0.60 -15.21
CA ASP A 205 27.88 -1.76 -15.51
C ASP A 205 28.91 -1.41 -16.62
N TYR A 206 28.86 -0.15 -17.09
CA TYR A 206 29.67 0.32 -18.21
C TYR A 206 31.07 0.79 -17.81
N VAL A 207 31.37 0.95 -16.52
CA VAL A 207 32.64 1.51 -16.05
C VAL A 207 33.82 0.57 -16.36
N PHE A 208 33.57 -0.74 -16.41
CA PHE A 208 34.59 -1.74 -16.75
C PHE A 208 34.80 -1.96 -18.25
N GLN A 209 34.09 -1.23 -19.10
CA GLN A 209 34.25 -1.35 -20.55
C GLN A 209 35.61 -0.76 -20.99
N PRO A 210 36.32 -1.36 -21.96
CA PRO A 210 37.64 -0.89 -22.39
C PRO A 210 37.66 0.57 -22.89
N SER A 211 36.53 1.06 -23.40
CA SER A 211 36.37 2.43 -23.89
C SER A 211 35.93 3.43 -22.82
N TYR A 212 35.86 3.03 -21.55
CA TYR A 212 35.43 3.91 -20.48
C TYR A 212 36.45 5.04 -20.26
N PRO A 213 36.02 6.32 -20.34
CA PRO A 213 36.93 7.46 -20.18
C PRO A 213 37.24 7.71 -18.69
N LEU A 214 38.08 6.86 -18.10
CA LEU A 214 38.50 7.00 -16.70
C LEU A 214 39.26 8.33 -16.52
N MET A 215 38.76 9.19 -15.62
CA MET A 215 39.39 10.46 -15.30
C MET A 215 40.67 10.24 -14.50
N SER A 216 41.78 10.91 -14.83
CA SER A 216 43.02 10.76 -14.05
C SER A 216 42.89 11.36 -12.63
N LEU A 217 43.67 10.83 -11.68
CA LEU A 217 43.68 11.33 -10.30
C LEU A 217 44.05 12.81 -10.20
N ASP A 218 44.96 13.32 -11.05
CA ASP A 218 45.32 14.75 -11.07
C ASP A 218 44.13 15.65 -11.47
N LYS A 219 43.30 15.19 -12.42
CA LYS A 219 42.10 15.90 -12.85
C LYS A 219 41.03 15.85 -11.75
N ILE A 220 40.88 14.70 -11.10
CA ILE A 220 39.97 14.54 -9.95
C ILE A 220 40.40 15.46 -8.81
N GLU A 221 41.69 15.51 -8.47
CA GLU A 221 42.23 16.40 -7.43
C GLU A 221 41.96 17.87 -7.77
N SER A 222 42.22 18.28 -9.01
CA SER A 222 41.94 19.63 -9.48
C SER A 222 40.45 19.98 -9.38
N PHE A 223 39.57 19.04 -9.73
CA PHE A 223 38.12 19.22 -9.60
C PHE A 223 37.70 19.36 -8.14
N ILE A 224 38.22 18.52 -7.24
CA ILE A 224 37.91 18.59 -5.80
C ILE A 224 38.39 19.92 -5.21
N LYS A 225 39.59 20.39 -5.58
CA LYS A 225 40.11 21.69 -5.12
C LYS A 225 39.22 22.86 -5.56
N ALA A 226 38.64 22.77 -6.75
CA ALA A 226 37.78 23.82 -7.30
C ALA A 226 36.34 23.77 -6.75
N ASN A 227 35.78 22.57 -6.52
CA ASN A 227 34.35 22.38 -6.27
C ASN A 227 34.01 21.84 -4.87
N GLY A 228 34.97 21.23 -4.16
CA GLY A 228 34.77 20.69 -2.81
C GLY A 228 34.01 19.36 -2.74
N HIS A 229 33.74 18.72 -3.89
CA HIS A 229 33.10 17.39 -3.98
C HIS A 229 33.64 16.61 -5.19
N LEU A 230 33.25 15.34 -5.29
CA LEU A 230 33.63 14.48 -6.42
C LEU A 230 32.85 14.86 -7.70
N PRO A 231 33.42 14.63 -8.89
CA PRO A 231 32.68 14.72 -10.15
C PRO A 231 31.40 13.86 -10.10
N ASP A 232 30.33 14.35 -10.71
CA ASP A 232 28.98 13.74 -10.78
C ASP A 232 28.23 13.56 -9.44
N VAL A 233 28.90 13.72 -8.29
CA VAL A 233 28.26 13.67 -6.98
C VAL A 233 27.71 15.07 -6.66
N PRO A 234 26.43 15.20 -6.26
CA PRO A 234 25.86 16.50 -5.95
C PRO A 234 26.55 17.12 -4.74
N SER A 235 26.69 18.44 -4.76
CA SER A 235 27.21 19.22 -3.65
C SER A 235 26.25 19.19 -2.45
N ALA A 236 26.77 19.44 -1.25
CA ALA A 236 25.94 19.54 -0.05
C ALA A 236 24.84 20.62 -0.17
N LYS A 237 25.11 21.68 -0.93
CA LYS A 237 24.14 22.74 -1.21
C LYS A 237 22.99 22.23 -2.08
N GLU A 238 23.29 21.55 -3.18
CA GLU A 238 22.27 20.97 -4.06
C GLU A 238 21.40 19.93 -3.33
N VAL A 239 22.02 19.12 -2.46
CA VAL A 239 21.32 18.15 -1.62
C VAL A 239 20.39 18.83 -0.60
N ALA A 240 20.83 19.94 0.00
CA ALA A 240 20.00 20.69 0.94
C ALA A 240 18.79 21.35 0.26
N GLU A 241 18.94 21.79 -1.00
CA GLU A 241 17.90 22.46 -1.76
C GLU A 241 16.90 21.47 -2.39
N ASN A 242 17.39 20.37 -2.96
CA ASN A 242 16.59 19.47 -3.82
C ASN A 242 16.40 18.07 -3.22
N GLY A 243 17.12 17.71 -2.15
CA GLY A 243 17.14 16.37 -1.60
C GLY A 243 17.99 15.41 -2.42
N VAL A 244 17.79 14.11 -2.21
CA VAL A 244 18.51 13.04 -2.91
C VAL A 244 17.52 12.04 -3.49
N GLU A 245 17.64 11.77 -4.79
CA GLU A 245 16.97 10.65 -5.43
C GLU A 245 17.70 9.36 -5.06
N VAL A 246 17.15 8.57 -4.15
CA VAL A 246 17.82 7.39 -3.58
C VAL A 246 18.33 6.43 -4.67
N GLY A 247 17.51 6.13 -5.69
CA GLY A 247 17.91 5.23 -6.78
C GLY A 247 19.09 5.76 -7.61
N ALA A 248 18.99 7.01 -8.07
CA ALA A 248 20.05 7.64 -8.87
C ALA A 248 21.33 7.82 -8.05
N ASN A 249 21.21 8.17 -6.76
CA ASN A 249 22.35 8.30 -5.87
C ASN A 249 23.05 6.96 -5.61
N GLN A 250 22.30 5.87 -5.40
CA GLN A 250 22.92 4.55 -5.24
C GLN A 250 23.65 4.09 -6.51
N ALA A 251 23.07 4.35 -7.69
CA ALA A 251 23.74 4.11 -8.96
C ALA A 251 25.01 4.98 -9.08
N MET A 252 24.93 6.28 -8.77
CA MET A 252 26.09 7.18 -8.79
C MET A 252 27.21 6.70 -7.87
N LEU A 253 26.87 6.30 -6.63
CA LEU A 253 27.84 5.78 -5.67
C LEU A 253 28.50 4.49 -6.17
N LEU A 254 27.74 3.59 -6.79
CA LEU A 254 28.30 2.38 -7.39
C LEU A 254 29.29 2.73 -8.51
N LYS A 255 28.93 3.63 -9.43
CA LYS A 255 29.85 4.12 -10.48
C LYS A 255 31.17 4.61 -9.87
N LYS A 256 31.10 5.40 -8.78
CA LYS A 256 32.30 5.92 -8.10
C LYS A 256 33.13 4.83 -7.45
N ILE A 257 32.50 3.79 -6.90
CA ILE A 257 33.19 2.61 -6.34
C ILE A 257 33.92 1.84 -7.46
N GLU A 258 33.31 1.70 -8.63
CA GLU A 258 33.93 1.04 -9.79
C GLU A 258 35.12 1.84 -10.34
N GLU A 259 34.98 3.16 -10.50
CA GLU A 259 36.08 4.07 -10.89
C GLU A 259 37.25 4.00 -9.90
N LEU A 260 36.95 4.03 -8.60
CA LEU A 260 37.96 3.88 -7.55
C LEU A 260 38.67 2.52 -7.64
N THR A 261 37.92 1.45 -7.95
CA THR A 261 38.48 0.11 -8.12
C THR A 261 39.46 0.06 -9.28
N LEU A 262 39.18 0.73 -10.41
CA LEU A 262 40.11 0.84 -11.54
C LEU A 262 41.40 1.56 -11.15
N HIS A 263 41.31 2.69 -10.44
CA HIS A 263 42.51 3.39 -9.95
C HIS A 263 43.33 2.56 -8.95
N LEU A 264 42.68 1.77 -8.10
CA LEU A 264 43.38 0.86 -7.18
C LEU A 264 44.11 -0.26 -7.92
N ILE A 265 43.51 -0.81 -8.98
CA ILE A 265 44.15 -1.81 -9.85
C ILE A 265 45.40 -1.20 -10.52
N GLU A 266 45.26 0.00 -11.10
CA GLU A 266 46.37 0.73 -11.70
C GLU A 266 47.51 0.98 -10.69
N THR A 267 47.16 1.49 -9.51
CA THR A 267 48.12 1.77 -8.42
C THR A 267 48.83 0.49 -7.96
N ASN A 268 48.11 -0.62 -7.80
CA ASN A 268 48.69 -1.90 -7.41
C ASN A 268 49.66 -2.44 -8.47
N ASN A 269 49.37 -2.24 -9.75
CA ASN A 269 50.27 -2.62 -10.83
C ASN A 269 51.56 -1.79 -10.79
N THR A 270 51.45 -0.47 -10.58
CA THR A 270 52.61 0.41 -10.38
C THR A 270 53.44 0.00 -9.17
N ILE A 271 52.81 -0.33 -8.04
CA ILE A 271 53.52 -0.81 -6.84
C ILE A 271 54.30 -2.10 -7.13
N LYS A 272 53.68 -3.07 -7.83
CA LYS A 272 54.36 -4.32 -8.20
C LYS A 272 55.56 -4.07 -9.11
N GLU A 273 55.45 -3.13 -10.04
CA GLU A 273 56.56 -2.79 -10.93
C GLU A 273 57.71 -2.14 -10.16
N LEU A 274 57.40 -1.13 -9.33
CA LEU A 274 58.39 -0.50 -8.46
C LEU A 274 59.06 -1.50 -7.50
N GLN A 275 58.35 -2.52 -7.04
CA GLN A 275 58.92 -3.61 -6.22
C GLN A 275 59.88 -4.50 -7.02
N ARG A 276 59.56 -4.82 -8.29
CA ARG A 276 60.46 -5.57 -9.18
C ARG A 276 61.73 -4.78 -9.47
N GLU A 277 61.59 -3.50 -9.83
CA GLU A 277 62.72 -2.60 -10.07
C GLU A 277 63.61 -2.46 -8.83
N ASN A 278 63.00 -2.29 -7.65
CA ASN A 278 63.73 -2.25 -6.39
C ASN A 278 64.48 -3.55 -6.08
N LYS A 279 63.89 -4.71 -6.40
CA LYS A 279 64.56 -6.01 -6.24
C LYS A 279 65.76 -6.11 -7.19
N ALA A 280 65.58 -5.76 -8.46
CA ALA A 280 66.65 -5.78 -9.46
C ALA A 280 67.80 -4.83 -9.08
N MET A 281 67.51 -3.61 -8.62
CA MET A 281 68.51 -2.67 -8.12
C MET A 281 69.28 -3.20 -6.92
N LYS A 282 68.59 -3.83 -5.95
CA LYS A 282 69.25 -4.43 -4.78
C LYS A 282 70.19 -5.57 -5.17
N GLU A 283 69.80 -6.41 -6.13
CA GLU A 283 70.65 -7.48 -6.66
C GLU A 283 71.89 -6.92 -7.37
N GLN A 284 71.73 -5.91 -8.24
CA GLN A 284 72.85 -5.23 -8.90
C GLN A 284 73.83 -4.59 -7.91
N LEU A 285 73.33 -3.91 -6.88
CA LEU A 285 74.16 -3.35 -5.81
C LEU A 285 74.94 -4.43 -5.05
N SER A 286 74.33 -5.59 -4.81
CA SER A 286 74.99 -6.72 -4.15
C SER A 286 76.11 -7.33 -4.99
N ASP A 287 75.89 -7.49 -6.30
CA ASP A 287 76.89 -8.02 -7.24
C ASP A 287 78.05 -7.04 -7.43
N GLY A 288 77.74 -5.74 -7.54
CA GLY A 288 78.72 -4.67 -7.55
C GLY A 288 79.62 -4.69 -6.31
N ARG A 289 79.04 -4.82 -5.11
CA ARG A 289 79.81 -4.94 -3.84
C ARG A 289 80.73 -6.16 -3.83
N LYS A 290 80.25 -7.33 -4.26
CA LYS A 290 81.08 -8.56 -4.36
C LYS A 290 82.26 -8.37 -5.31
N LYS A 291 82.04 -7.75 -6.47
CA LYS A 291 83.10 -7.45 -7.45
C LYS A 291 84.16 -6.50 -6.89
N VAL A 292 83.76 -5.49 -6.12
CA VAL A 292 84.69 -4.57 -5.45
C VAL A 292 85.52 -5.32 -4.40
N GLN A 293 84.89 -6.18 -3.59
CA GLN A 293 85.57 -6.97 -2.56
C GLN A 293 86.60 -7.95 -3.16
N LEU A 294 86.22 -8.67 -4.22
CA LEU A 294 87.12 -9.56 -4.96
C LEU A 294 88.31 -8.84 -5.61
N LYS A 295 88.11 -7.61 -6.10
CA LYS A 295 89.23 -6.77 -6.59
C LYS A 295 90.17 -6.36 -5.45
N HIS A 296 89.63 -6.05 -4.29
CA HIS A 296 90.43 -5.67 -3.12
C HIS A 296 91.30 -6.85 -2.62
N GLU A 297 90.72 -8.05 -2.52
CA GLU A 297 91.44 -9.27 -2.14
C GLU A 297 92.53 -9.64 -3.16
N LYS A 298 92.26 -9.53 -4.47
CA LYS A 298 93.27 -9.73 -5.52
C LYS A 298 94.42 -8.72 -5.46
N HIS A 299 94.15 -7.47 -5.05
CA HIS A 299 95.19 -6.47 -4.86
C HIS A 299 96.04 -6.75 -3.61
N HIS A 300 95.46 -7.21 -2.50
CA HIS A 300 96.21 -7.59 -1.31
C HIS A 300 97.06 -8.86 -1.51
N GLY A 301 96.56 -9.89 -2.19
CA GLY A 301 97.34 -11.11 -2.51
C GLY A 301 98.55 -10.87 -3.41
N ARG A 302 98.60 -9.74 -4.13
CA ARG A 302 99.72 -9.35 -5.00
C ARG A 302 100.85 -8.64 -4.24
N PHE A 303 100.59 -8.13 -3.03
CA PHE A 303 101.57 -7.44 -2.18
C PHE A 303 102.30 -8.36 -1.18
N VAL A 304 101.88 -9.63 -1.03
CA VAL A 304 102.45 -10.59 -0.07
C VAL A 304 103.46 -11.56 -0.73
N LEU A 305 103.74 -11.40 -2.03
CA LEU A 305 104.66 -12.26 -2.81
C LEU A 305 105.88 -11.50 -3.39
N GLN A 306 106.30 -10.41 -2.75
CA GLN A 306 107.57 -9.73 -3.04
C GLN A 306 108.47 -9.72 -1.81
#